data_AF-A0A7X6XCY6-F1
#
_entry.id   AF-A0A7X6XCY6-F1
#
_cell.length_a   1.000
_cell.length_b   1.000
_cell.length_c   1.000
_cell.angle_alpha   90.00
_cell.angle_beta   90.00
_cell.angle_gamma   90.00
#
_symmetry.space_group_name_H-M   'P 1'
#
loop_
_entity.id
_entity.type
_entity.pdbx_description
1 polymer ?
#
loop_
_entity_poly.entity_id
_entity_poly.type
_entity_poly.pdbx_seq_one_letter_code
_entity_poly.pdbx_strand_id
1 'polypeptide(L)' 'DRNHKIDLLADLFKKERLESILIFTRTKQGANNVVKDLEKRKIKAQAMHGNKSQNARQDALETYYHESPEP' A
#
# COMPACT_ATOMS: atom_id res chain seq x y z
N ASP A 1 -16.06 12.51 1.46
CA ASP A 1 -15.84 11.14 0.96
C ASP A 1 -14.41 10.61 0.98
N ARG A 2 -13.43 11.22 0.32
CA ARG A 2 -12.09 10.60 0.22
C ARG A 2 -11.38 10.46 1.58
N ASN A 3 -11.49 11.47 2.45
CA ASN A 3 -10.92 11.44 3.79
C ASN A 3 -11.55 10.35 4.66
N HIS A 4 -12.90 10.23 4.64
CA HIS A 4 -13.62 9.20 5.39
C HIS A 4 -13.21 7.77 5.03
N LYS A 5 -12.86 7.49 3.77
CA LYS A 5 -12.39 6.16 3.35
C LYS A 5 -11.02 5.82 3.95
N ILE A 6 -10.12 6.80 4.06
CA ILE A 6 -8.79 6.60 4.65
C ILE A 6 -8.89 6.47 6.17
N ASP A 7 -9.79 7.23 6.80
CA ASP A 7 -10.11 7.09 8.23
C ASP A 7 -10.59 5.67 8.56
N LEU A 8 -11.58 5.18 7.82
CA LEU A 8 -12.10 3.83 8.01
C LEU A 8 -11.02 2.75 7.80
N LEU A 9 -10.14 2.95 6.81
CA LEU A 9 -9.08 2.01 6.51
C LEU A 9 -8.04 1.95 7.64
N ALA A 10 -7.71 3.10 8.26
CA ALA A 10 -6.85 3.16 9.43
C ALA A 10 -7.48 2.49 10.67
N ASP A 11 -8.79 2.60 10.83
CA ASP A 11 -9.52 1.95 11.92
C ASP A 11 -9.58 0.42 11.74
N LEU A 12 -9.76 -0.07 10.50
CA LEU A 12 -9.69 -1.50 10.19
C LEU A 12 -8.31 -2.09 10.49
N PHE A 13 -7.24 -1.38 10.14
CA PHE A 13 -5.86 -1.77 10.45
C PHE A 13 -5.64 -2.05 11.94
N LYS A 14 -6.20 -1.21 12.81
CA LYS A 14 -6.05 -1.35 14.28
C LYS A 14 -6.89 -2.49 14.84
N LYS A 15 -8.09 -2.72 14.30
CA LYS A 15 -9.03 -3.70 14.84
C LYS A 15 -8.70 -5.14 14.44
N GLU A 16 -8.24 -5.34 13.21
CA GLU A 16 -8.10 -6.70 12.66
C GLU A 16 -6.67 -7.26 12.68
N ARG A 17 -5.69 -6.53 13.25
CA ARG A 17 -4.26 -6.92 13.26
C ARG A 17 -3.76 -7.33 11.87
N LEU A 18 -4.22 -6.63 10.84
CA LEU A 18 -3.85 -6.93 9.45
C LEU A 18 -2.36 -6.63 9.27
N GLU A 19 -1.59 -7.66 8.93
CA GLU A 19 -0.13 -7.56 8.78
C GLU A 19 0.25 -6.84 7.47
N SER A 20 -0.57 -6.95 6.43
CA SER A 20 -0.34 -6.31 5.12
C SER A 20 -1.65 -6.09 4.37
N ILE A 21 -1.79 -4.94 3.68
CA ILE A 21 -2.97 -4.60 2.88
C ILE A 21 -2.56 -4.05 1.52
N LEU A 22 -3.22 -4.53 0.46
CA LEU A 22 -3.08 -4.04 -0.90
C LEU A 22 -4.22 -3.09 -1.26
N ILE A 23 -3.89 -1.83 -1.57
CA ILE A 23 -4.88 -0.78 -1.87
C ILE A 23 -4.81 -0.40 -3.36
N PHE A 24 -5.89 -0.63 -4.10
CA PHE A 24 -6.00 -0.21 -5.50
C PHE A 24 -6.55 1.21 -5.62
N THR A 25 -5.91 2.03 -6.44
CA THR A 25 -6.39 3.39 -6.75
C THR A 25 -6.46 3.61 -8.26
N ARG A 26 -7.41 4.44 -8.71
CA ARG A 26 -7.66 4.67 -10.15
C ARG A 26 -6.52 5.40 -10.87
N THR A 27 -5.70 6.17 -10.14
CA THR A 27 -4.65 7.01 -10.75
C THR A 27 -3.36 6.98 -9.93
N LYS A 28 -2.21 7.17 -10.59
CA LYS A 28 -0.89 7.32 -9.94
C LYS A 28 -0.90 8.35 -8.83
N GLN A 29 -1.50 9.52 -9.10
CA GLN A 29 -1.61 10.59 -8.11
C GLN A 29 -2.47 10.15 -6.92
N GLY A 30 -3.51 9.36 -7.15
CA GLY A 30 -4.33 8.75 -6.11
C GLY A 30 -3.52 7.87 -5.17
N ALA A 31 -2.68 6.97 -5.71
CA ALA A 31 -1.81 6.10 -4.92
C ALA A 31 -0.83 6.91 -4.04
N ASN A 32 -0.18 7.92 -4.62
CA ASN A 32 0.76 8.78 -3.89
C ASN A 32 0.07 9.55 -2.76
N ASN A 33 -1.16 10.03 -2.99
CA ASN A 33 -1.91 10.73 -1.96
C ASN A 33 -2.29 9.79 -0.80
N VAL A 34 -2.70 8.55 -1.10
CA VAL A 34 -2.99 7.54 -0.06
C VAL A 34 -1.77 7.26 0.81
N VAL A 35 -0.59 7.07 0.20
CA VAL A 35 0.66 6.87 0.97
C VAL A 35 0.95 8.05 1.88
N LYS A 36 0.91 9.29 1.37
CA LYS A 36 1.14 10.49 2.19
C LYS A 36 0.20 10.57 3.39
N ASP A 37 -1.06 10.18 3.20
CA ASP A 37 -2.04 10.23 4.29
C ASP A 37 -1.85 9.09 5.30
N LEU A 38 -1.37 7.91 4.87
CA LEU A 38 -0.97 6.82 5.76
C LEU A 38 0.31 7.16 6.54
N GLU A 39 1.31 7.75 5.89
CA GLU A 39 2.55 8.20 6.52
C GLU A 39 2.30 9.26 7.61
N LYS A 40 1.40 10.23 7.36
CA LYS A 40 0.97 11.20 8.39
C LYS A 40 0.37 10.53 9.62
N ARG A 41 -0.24 9.35 9.46
CA ARG A 41 -0.82 8.53 10.53
C ARG A 41 0.19 7.54 11.12
N LYS A 42 1.47 7.64 10.74
CA LYS A 42 2.56 6.74 11.13
C LYS A 42 2.35 5.29 10.69
N ILE A 43 1.61 5.09 9.61
CA ILE A 43 1.41 3.77 8.98
C ILE A 43 2.40 3.67 7.81
N LYS A 44 3.25 2.65 7.82
CA LYS A 44 4.21 2.39 6.73
C LYS A 44 3.43 1.98 5.47
N ALA A 45 3.64 2.70 4.37
CA ALA A 45 2.96 2.43 3.10
C ALA A 45 3.87 2.77 1.92
N GLN A 46 3.68 2.10 0.78
CA GLN A 46 4.45 2.36 -0.44
C GLN A 46 3.51 2.38 -1.65
N ALA A 47 3.71 3.34 -2.56
CA ALA A 47 2.92 3.46 -3.78
C ALA A 47 3.57 2.65 -4.90
N MET A 48 2.75 1.87 -5.62
CA MET A 48 3.17 1.08 -6.78
C MET A 48 2.37 1.53 -8.01
N HIS A 49 3.05 1.99 -9.08
CA HIS A 49 2.38 2.48 -10.29
C HIS A 49 3.20 2.25 -11.56
N GLY A 50 2.53 2.11 -12.70
CA GLY A 50 3.12 1.69 -13.99
C GLY A 50 4.22 2.59 -14.59
N ASN A 51 4.28 3.88 -14.25
CA ASN A 51 5.34 4.81 -14.71
C ASN A 51 6.69 4.64 -13.96
N LYS A 52 6.95 3.48 -13.36
CA LYS A 52 8.25 3.10 -12.77
C LYS A 52 8.90 1.98 -13.59
N SER A 53 8.69 2.05 -14.91
CA SER A 53 8.52 0.94 -15.85
C SER A 53 9.60 -0.14 -15.79
N GLN A 54 9.12 -1.38 -15.72
CA GLN A 54 9.83 -2.66 -15.80
C GLN A 54 10.52 -3.16 -14.53
N ASN A 55 11.60 -2.52 -14.05
CA ASN A 55 12.41 -3.11 -12.97
C ASN A 55 11.69 -3.16 -11.62
N ALA A 56 10.98 -2.08 -11.23
CA ALA A 56 10.27 -2.07 -9.95
C ALA A 56 9.08 -3.04 -9.89
N ARG A 57 8.59 -3.53 -11.04
CA ARG A 57 7.56 -4.58 -11.09
C ARG A 57 8.19 -5.96 -10.85
N GLN A 58 9.38 -6.19 -11.40
CA GLN A 58 10.16 -7.39 -11.16
C GLN A 58 10.59 -7.46 -9.68
N ASP A 59 11.15 -6.38 -9.15
CA ASP A 59 11.60 -6.28 -7.75
C ASP A 59 10.45 -6.48 -6.75
N ALA A 60 9.27 -5.93 -7.05
CA ALA A 60 8.09 -6.09 -6.22
C ALA A 60 7.55 -7.51 -6.21
N LEU A 61 7.61 -8.21 -7.36
CA LEU A 61 7.25 -9.62 -7.45
C LEU A 61 8.28 -10.46 -6.70
N GLU A 62 9.58 -10.24 -6.95
CA GLU A 62 10.66 -10.95 -6.24
C GLU A 62 10.58 -10.75 -4.74
N THR A 63 10.40 -9.52 -4.26
CA THR A 63 10.26 -9.22 -2.81
C THR A 63 9.04 -9.95 -2.23
N TYR A 64 7.91 -9.99 -2.93
CA TYR A 64 6.72 -10.70 -2.47
C TYR A 64 6.93 -12.22 -2.38
N TYR A 65 7.63 -12.83 -3.36
CA TYR A 65 7.94 -14.25 -3.32
C TYR A 65 9.04 -14.60 -2.30
N HIS A 66 9.97 -13.69 -2.01
CA HIS A 66 11.07 -13.93 -1.05
C HIS A 66 10.72 -13.62 0.42
N GLU A 67 9.69 -12.81 0.68
CA GLU A 67 9.21 -12.54 2.05
C GLU A 67 8.28 -13.62 2.60
N SER A 68 7.87 -14.59 1.76
CA SER A 68 7.22 -15.81 2.23
C SER A 68 8.30 -16.84 2.54
N PRO A 69 8.60 -17.17 3.82
CA PRO A 69 9.48 -18.29 4.09
C PRO A 69 8.84 -19.55 3.48
N GLU A 70 9.61 -20.26 2.64
CA GLU A 70 9.23 -21.60 2.16
C GLU A 70 8.85 -22.49 3.38
N PRO A 71 7.86 -23.38 3.21
CA PRO A 71 7.27 -24.18 4.29
C PRO A 71 8.27 -25.04 5.07
#